data_AF-A0AAD7EU02-F1
#
_entry.id   AF-A0AAD7EU02-F1
#
_cell.length_a   1.000
_cell.length_b   1.000
_cell.length_c   1.000
_cell.angle_alpha   90.00
_cell.angle_beta   90.00
_cell.angle_gamma   90.00
#
_symmetry.space_group_name_H-M   'P 1'
#
loop_
_entity.id
_entity.type
_entity.pdbx_description
1 polymer ?
#
loop_
_entity_poly.entity_id
_entity_poly.type
_entity_poly.pdbx_seq_one_letter_code
_entity_poly.pdbx_strand_id
1 'polypeptide(L)'
;MPEGPTPQSLLGPFYFGVILGTFLYGILVLQAVTYYQSYKRDKLWLRLFVLYLFIVESASTGLSIAMIYEPLVGQFGTDKPMSLFPSLLPSQPFLESAVFVPVQFFYAWRISVIMRSYIAPVLICMTSIASAVGAVWTGIIVHRVKEYIHKPDVNNTALIWSVSAAGADIMITASLIWSLRNRKTGIRRTDDAINSIVRNAVQTGGLTVAFTLLDVVLFVALSHSTLNFVFDFGLPKLYSNALISTLNARSGATTGPHAPNVLFSGSNSRQAASSHMNMPSAHKVVIEMNTVIEREEDMLALGERRAQSDNPYGEPK
;
A
#
# COMPACT_ATOMS: atom_id res chain seq x y z
N MET A 1 -36.60 21.86 -20.49
CA MET A 1 -35.32 21.50 -21.13
C MET A 1 -34.51 20.78 -20.06
N PRO A 2 -33.85 19.65 -20.32
CA PRO A 2 -32.93 19.10 -19.33
C PRO A 2 -31.89 20.19 -19.07
N GLU A 3 -31.77 20.62 -17.81
CA GLU A 3 -30.76 21.60 -17.42
C GLU A 3 -29.39 21.06 -17.83
N GLY A 4 -28.58 21.88 -18.49
CA GLY A 4 -27.21 21.52 -18.85
C GLY A 4 -26.41 21.12 -17.60
N PRO A 5 -25.29 20.39 -17.75
CA PRO A 5 -24.50 19.94 -16.63
C PRO A 5 -24.08 21.14 -15.77
N THR A 6 -24.45 21.11 -14.48
CA THR A 6 -24.08 22.17 -13.55
C THR A 6 -22.58 22.06 -13.22
N PRO A 7 -21.89 23.18 -12.91
CA PRO A 7 -20.49 23.14 -12.49
C PRO A 7 -20.23 22.18 -11.33
N GLN A 8 -21.19 22.05 -10.41
CA GLN A 8 -21.10 21.12 -9.28
C GLN A 8 -21.07 19.66 -9.74
N SER A 9 -21.94 19.28 -10.68
CA SER A 9 -22.01 17.91 -11.20
C SER A 9 -20.80 17.52 -12.06
N LEU A 10 -20.17 18.49 -12.72
CA LEU A 10 -19.04 18.26 -13.62
C LEU A 10 -17.69 18.36 -12.90
N LEU A 11 -17.45 19.45 -12.16
CA LEU A 11 -16.17 19.74 -11.49
C LEU A 11 -16.09 19.17 -10.08
N GLY A 12 -17.22 18.99 -9.40
CA GLY A 12 -17.29 18.42 -8.06
C GLY A 12 -16.57 17.07 -7.94
N PRO A 13 -16.81 16.11 -8.84
CA PRO A 13 -16.10 14.84 -8.85
C PRO A 13 -14.58 14.96 -8.93
N PHE A 14 -14.06 15.82 -9.82
CA PHE A 14 -12.62 16.08 -9.90
C PHE A 14 -12.09 16.65 -8.58
N TYR A 15 -12.76 17.64 -8.02
CA TYR A 15 -12.37 18.27 -6.75
C TYR A 15 -12.28 17.26 -5.60
N PHE A 16 -13.33 16.46 -5.39
CA PHE A 16 -13.32 15.44 -4.34
C PHE A 16 -12.31 14.32 -4.60
N GLY A 17 -12.11 13.93 -5.86
CA GLY A 17 -11.08 12.96 -6.24
C GLY A 17 -9.67 13.46 -5.93
N VAL A 18 -9.35 14.73 -6.24
CA VAL A 18 -8.05 15.34 -5.91
C VAL A 18 -7.85 15.45 -4.39
N ILE A 19 -8.88 15.81 -3.63
CA ILE A 19 -8.80 15.82 -2.15
C ILE A 19 -8.51 14.42 -1.62
N LEU A 20 -9.25 13.42 -2.09
CA LEU A 20 -9.08 12.03 -1.67
C LEU A 20 -7.68 11.53 -2.02
N GLY A 21 -7.21 11.78 -3.25
CA GLY A 21 -5.86 11.45 -3.69
C GLY A 21 -4.78 12.13 -2.85
N THR A 22 -4.95 13.41 -2.50
CA THR A 22 -4.00 14.15 -1.65
C THR A 22 -3.97 13.60 -0.22
N PHE A 23 -5.13 13.23 0.33
CA PHE A 23 -5.22 12.59 1.64
C PHE A 23 -4.48 11.23 1.65
N LEU A 24 -4.72 10.39 0.64
CA LEU A 24 -4.04 9.11 0.49
C LEU A 24 -2.54 9.27 0.24
N TYR A 25 -2.12 10.33 -0.45
CA TYR A 25 -0.71 10.69 -0.57
C TYR A 25 -0.10 11.03 0.79
N GLY A 26 -0.80 11.74 1.68
CA GLY A 26 -0.34 11.96 3.05
C GLY A 26 -0.06 10.66 3.82
N ILE A 27 -0.91 9.64 3.66
CA ILE A 27 -0.69 8.31 4.22
C ILE A 27 0.57 7.66 3.61
N LEU A 28 0.75 7.81 2.30
CA LEU A 28 1.93 7.28 1.60
C LEU A 28 3.22 7.90 2.12
N VAL A 29 3.25 9.22 2.37
CA VAL A 29 4.41 9.89 2.97
C VAL A 29 4.73 9.28 4.33
N LEU A 30 3.72 9.09 5.20
CA LEU A 30 3.92 8.48 6.52
C LEU A 30 4.48 7.05 6.38
N GLN A 31 3.90 6.23 5.52
CA GLN A 31 4.36 4.86 5.28
C GLN A 31 5.79 4.81 4.72
N ALA A 32 6.16 5.71 3.82
CA ALA A 32 7.49 5.82 3.27
C ALA A 32 8.52 6.22 4.35
N VAL A 33 8.19 7.18 5.21
CA VAL A 33 9.04 7.57 6.35
C VAL A 33 9.25 6.40 7.29
N THR A 34 8.18 5.70 7.68
CA THR A 34 8.28 4.49 8.53
C THR A 34 9.17 3.43 7.88
N TYR A 35 9.03 3.21 6.57
CA TYR A 35 9.85 2.25 5.84
C TYR A 35 11.35 2.58 5.93
N TYR A 36 11.74 3.83 5.70
CA TYR A 36 13.14 4.24 5.76
C TYR A 36 13.72 4.24 7.17
N GLN A 37 12.89 4.47 8.20
CA GLN A 37 13.32 4.42 9.60
C GLN A 37 13.54 2.97 10.07
N SER A 38 12.62 2.06 9.73
CA SER A 38 12.64 0.67 10.20
C SER A 38 13.59 -0.23 9.40
N TYR A 39 13.74 -0.02 8.09
CA TYR A 39 14.43 -0.97 7.19
C TYR A 39 15.75 -0.44 6.63
N LYS A 40 16.70 -0.08 7.50
CA LYS A 40 18.02 0.47 7.09
C LYS A 40 18.88 -0.47 6.24
N ARG A 41 18.67 -1.79 6.37
CA ARG A 41 19.46 -2.86 5.70
C ARG A 41 18.73 -3.59 4.57
N ASP A 42 17.59 -3.09 4.13
CA ASP A 42 16.88 -3.72 3.02
C ASP A 42 17.63 -3.59 1.69
N LYS A 43 17.36 -4.52 0.76
CA LYS A 43 18.00 -4.56 -0.55
C LYS A 43 17.84 -3.22 -1.26
N LEU A 44 18.93 -2.73 -1.86
CA LEU A 44 18.98 -1.42 -2.51
C LEU A 44 17.83 -1.23 -3.52
N TRP A 45 17.54 -2.26 -4.33
CA TRP A 45 16.43 -2.21 -5.30
C TRP A 45 15.07 -1.92 -4.65
N LEU A 46 14.73 -2.50 -3.50
CA LEU A 46 13.46 -2.23 -2.80
C LEU A 46 13.42 -0.78 -2.30
N ARG A 47 14.54 -0.26 -1.79
CA ARG A 47 14.64 1.13 -1.34
C ARG A 47 14.48 2.09 -2.51
N LEU A 48 15.18 1.86 -3.61
CA LEU A 48 15.02 2.66 -4.84
C LEU A 48 13.60 2.59 -5.39
N PHE A 49 12.94 1.43 -5.29
CA PHE A 49 11.56 1.27 -5.73
C PHE A 49 10.57 2.09 -4.88
N VAL A 50 10.71 2.07 -3.55
CA VAL A 50 9.90 2.94 -2.66
C VAL A 50 10.18 4.42 -2.93
N LEU A 51 11.44 4.80 -3.18
CA LEU A 51 11.77 6.18 -3.57
C LEU A 51 11.12 6.57 -4.90
N TYR A 52 11.17 5.68 -5.89
CA TYR A 52 10.54 5.88 -7.20
C TYR A 52 9.03 6.13 -7.04
N LEU A 53 8.32 5.27 -6.31
CA LEU A 53 6.88 5.45 -6.08
C LEU A 53 6.60 6.78 -5.37
N PHE A 54 7.40 7.13 -4.36
CA PHE A 54 7.25 8.42 -3.69
C PHE A 54 7.37 9.59 -4.67
N ILE A 55 8.41 9.64 -5.50
CA ILE A 55 8.64 10.73 -6.46
C ILE A 55 7.50 10.83 -7.49
N VAL A 56 7.09 9.69 -8.06
CA VAL A 56 6.01 9.66 -9.07
C VAL A 56 4.67 10.09 -8.46
N GLU A 57 4.37 9.63 -7.24
CA GLU A 57 3.14 10.01 -6.53
C GLU A 57 3.14 11.47 -6.10
N SER A 58 4.30 12.03 -5.71
CA SER A 58 4.46 13.46 -5.46
C SER A 58 4.17 14.28 -6.72
N ALA A 59 4.74 13.88 -7.86
CA ALA A 59 4.53 14.55 -9.14
C ALA A 59 3.06 14.46 -9.59
N SER A 60 2.46 13.28 -9.48
CA SER A 60 1.04 13.04 -9.76
C SER A 60 0.15 13.93 -8.89
N THR A 61 0.39 13.99 -7.58
CA THR A 61 -0.40 14.82 -6.66
C THR A 61 -0.27 16.31 -6.98
N GLY A 62 0.95 16.79 -7.25
CA GLY A 62 1.19 18.18 -7.66
C GLY A 62 0.46 18.54 -8.97
N LEU A 63 0.51 17.65 -9.97
CA LEU A 63 -0.19 17.84 -11.24
C LEU A 63 -1.71 17.77 -11.08
N SER A 64 -2.24 16.89 -10.22
CA SER A 64 -3.68 16.85 -9.89
C SER A 64 -4.16 18.16 -9.27
N ILE A 65 -3.39 18.75 -8.35
CA ILE A 65 -3.72 20.04 -7.73
C ILE A 65 -3.68 21.18 -8.77
N ALA A 66 -2.64 21.23 -9.61
CA ALA A 66 -2.56 22.22 -10.68
C ALA A 66 -3.69 22.07 -11.71
N MET A 67 -4.07 20.83 -12.02
CA MET A 67 -5.15 20.51 -12.95
C MET A 67 -6.50 21.03 -12.46
N ILE A 68 -6.82 20.88 -11.16
CA ILE A 68 -8.10 21.35 -10.62
C ILE A 68 -8.12 22.86 -10.33
N TYR A 69 -6.93 23.46 -10.14
CA TYR A 69 -6.79 24.91 -9.96
C TYR A 69 -7.21 25.70 -11.21
N GLU A 70 -6.88 25.22 -12.41
CA GLU A 70 -7.23 25.88 -13.68
C GLU A 70 -8.75 26.14 -13.82
N PRO A 71 -9.64 25.12 -13.76
CA PRO A 71 -11.08 25.34 -13.92
C PRO A 71 -11.73 26.06 -12.74
N LEU A 72 -11.22 25.89 -11.51
CA LEU A 72 -11.84 26.48 -10.31
C LEU A 72 -11.45 27.93 -10.06
N VAL A 73 -10.18 28.27 -10.28
CA VAL A 73 -9.62 29.58 -9.93
C VAL A 73 -9.13 30.31 -11.17
N GLY A 74 -8.31 29.65 -11.99
CA GLY A 74 -7.68 30.28 -13.17
C GLY A 74 -8.67 30.75 -14.23
N GLN A 75 -9.80 30.05 -14.37
CA GLN A 75 -10.85 30.33 -15.37
C GLN A 75 -12.20 30.67 -14.70
N PHE A 76 -12.17 31.11 -13.44
CA PHE A 76 -13.37 31.45 -12.69
C PHE A 76 -14.21 32.52 -13.43
N GLY A 77 -15.51 32.28 -13.56
CA GLY A 77 -16.44 33.19 -14.25
C GLY A 77 -16.41 33.09 -15.78
N THR A 78 -15.75 32.09 -16.36
CA THR A 78 -15.80 31.81 -17.80
C THR A 78 -16.51 30.48 -18.11
N ASP A 79 -17.02 30.31 -19.34
CA ASP A 79 -17.71 29.08 -19.77
C ASP A 79 -16.77 27.95 -20.20
N LYS A 80 -15.46 28.21 -20.22
CA LYS A 80 -14.43 27.26 -20.68
C LYS A 80 -14.37 25.97 -19.83
N PRO A 81 -14.43 26.01 -18.48
CA PRO A 81 -14.39 24.81 -17.65
C PRO A 81 -15.59 23.87 -17.85
N MET A 82 -16.70 24.37 -18.40
CA MET A 82 -17.90 23.57 -18.68
C MET A 82 -17.85 22.89 -20.04
N SER A 83 -17.01 23.37 -20.96
CA SER A 83 -16.91 22.88 -22.33
C SER A 83 -15.62 22.10 -22.60
N LEU A 84 -14.52 22.48 -21.95
CA LEU A 84 -13.18 21.93 -22.19
C LEU A 84 -12.66 21.13 -20.99
N PHE A 85 -11.96 20.04 -21.28
CA PHE A 85 -11.17 19.33 -20.29
C PHE A 85 -10.04 20.22 -19.75
N PRO A 86 -9.66 20.09 -18.47
CA PRO A 86 -8.48 20.73 -17.92
C PRO A 86 -7.22 20.38 -18.72
N SER A 87 -6.34 21.37 -18.93
CA SER A 87 -5.17 21.21 -19.82
C SER A 87 -4.20 20.12 -19.37
N LEU A 88 -4.12 19.87 -18.06
CA LEU A 88 -3.26 18.87 -17.45
C LEU A 88 -3.92 17.50 -17.30
N LEU A 89 -5.21 17.35 -17.59
CA LEU A 89 -5.91 16.06 -17.49
C LEU A 89 -5.27 14.95 -18.36
N PRO A 90 -4.82 15.21 -19.61
CA PRO A 90 -4.17 14.18 -20.41
C PRO A 90 -2.90 13.60 -19.79
N SER A 91 -2.24 14.32 -18.86
CA SER A 91 -1.02 13.84 -18.20
C SER A 91 -1.28 12.78 -17.13
N GLN A 92 -2.51 12.69 -16.62
CA GLN A 92 -2.88 11.79 -15.53
C GLN A 92 -2.71 10.31 -15.91
N PRO A 93 -3.30 9.79 -17.00
CA PRO A 93 -3.16 8.37 -17.37
C PRO A 93 -1.69 7.91 -17.47
N PHE A 94 -0.79 8.79 -17.90
CA PHE A 94 0.64 8.48 -17.95
C PHE A 94 1.24 8.28 -16.56
N LEU A 95 0.94 9.17 -15.61
CA LEU A 95 1.45 9.06 -14.23
C LEU A 95 0.86 7.86 -13.50
N GLU A 96 -0.41 7.57 -13.74
CA GLU A 96 -1.08 6.40 -13.17
C GLU A 96 -0.47 5.10 -13.69
N SER A 97 -0.24 5.00 -15.01
CA SER A 97 0.45 3.85 -15.60
C SER A 97 1.87 3.68 -15.06
N ALA A 98 2.58 4.79 -14.77
CA ALA A 98 3.91 4.78 -14.17
C ALA A 98 3.91 4.23 -12.73
N VAL A 99 2.76 4.24 -12.04
CA VAL A 99 2.57 3.59 -10.73
C VAL A 99 2.06 2.16 -10.90
N PHE A 100 1.00 1.95 -11.68
CA PHE A 100 0.34 0.64 -11.80
C PHE A 100 1.27 -0.43 -12.35
N VAL A 101 1.98 -0.15 -13.43
CA VAL A 101 2.81 -1.16 -14.12
C VAL A 101 3.92 -1.70 -13.22
N PRO A 102 4.76 -0.85 -12.58
CA PRO A 102 5.80 -1.35 -11.68
C PRO A 102 5.23 -2.07 -10.44
N VAL A 103 4.11 -1.59 -9.88
CA VAL A 103 3.46 -2.23 -8.73
C VAL A 103 2.93 -3.62 -9.09
N GLN A 104 2.24 -3.76 -10.23
CA GLN A 104 1.71 -5.03 -10.71
C GLN A 104 2.84 -6.02 -11.04
N PHE A 105 3.92 -5.57 -11.69
CA PHE A 105 5.11 -6.40 -11.91
C PHE A 105 5.78 -6.84 -10.60
N PHE A 106 5.85 -5.97 -9.60
CA PHE A 106 6.36 -6.33 -8.28
C PHE A 106 5.53 -7.46 -7.66
N TYR A 107 4.20 -7.35 -7.71
CA TYR A 107 3.31 -8.41 -7.21
C TYR A 107 3.42 -9.70 -8.04
N ALA A 108 3.50 -9.61 -9.37
CA ALA A 108 3.69 -10.76 -10.25
C ALA A 108 4.99 -11.51 -9.94
N TRP A 109 6.11 -10.78 -9.80
CA TRP A 109 7.39 -11.35 -9.37
C TRP A 109 7.26 -12.04 -8.02
N ARG A 110 6.65 -11.36 -7.03
CA ARG A 110 6.43 -11.94 -5.70
C ARG A 110 5.60 -13.23 -5.78
N ILE A 111 4.53 -13.24 -6.55
CA ILE A 111 3.67 -14.42 -6.76
C ILE A 111 4.48 -15.57 -7.40
N SER A 112 5.33 -15.29 -8.40
CA SER A 112 6.17 -16.32 -9.04
C SER A 112 7.12 -16.99 -8.05
N VAL A 113 7.71 -16.21 -7.13
CA VAL A 113 8.64 -16.69 -6.12
C VAL A 113 7.91 -17.52 -5.06
N ILE A 114 6.68 -17.13 -4.70
CA ILE A 114 5.92 -17.80 -3.65
C ILE A 114 5.22 -19.07 -4.17
N MET A 115 4.59 -19.01 -5.35
CA MET A 115 3.84 -20.15 -5.89
C MET A 115 4.71 -21.16 -6.66
N ARG A 116 5.93 -20.79 -7.08
CA ARG A 116 6.77 -21.60 -8.00
C ARG A 116 6.06 -21.97 -9.32
N SER A 117 5.07 -21.18 -9.73
CA SER A 117 4.36 -21.31 -11.00
C SER A 117 4.41 -19.98 -11.74
N TYR A 118 4.59 -20.05 -13.07
CA TYR A 118 4.73 -18.87 -13.94
C TYR A 118 3.42 -18.47 -14.62
N ILE A 119 2.37 -19.30 -14.55
CA ILE A 119 1.10 -19.05 -15.27
C ILE A 119 0.42 -17.77 -14.76
N ALA A 120 0.17 -17.67 -13.44
CA ALA A 120 -0.47 -16.49 -12.85
C ALA A 120 0.35 -15.19 -13.04
N PRO A 121 1.68 -15.17 -12.78
CA PRO A 121 2.51 -14.01 -13.08
C PRO A 121 2.46 -13.56 -14.54
N VAL A 122 2.53 -14.49 -15.50
CA VAL A 122 2.49 -14.14 -16.93
C VAL A 122 1.16 -13.49 -17.30
N LEU A 123 0.03 -14.03 -16.81
CA LEU A 123 -1.28 -13.44 -17.04
C LEU A 123 -1.41 -12.04 -16.42
N ILE A 124 -0.90 -11.84 -15.19
CA ILE A 124 -0.86 -10.52 -14.54
C ILE A 124 -0.01 -9.53 -15.35
N CYS A 125 1.14 -9.96 -15.86
CA CYS A 125 1.98 -9.12 -16.72
C CYS A 125 1.26 -8.74 -18.02
N MET A 126 0.57 -9.69 -18.65
CA MET A 126 -0.20 -9.42 -19.87
C MET A 126 -1.33 -8.41 -19.65
N THR A 127 -2.12 -8.58 -18.59
CA THR A 127 -3.20 -7.63 -18.25
C THR A 127 -2.64 -6.27 -17.84
N SER A 128 -1.50 -6.23 -17.16
CA SER A 128 -0.79 -4.99 -16.82
C SER A 128 -0.33 -4.22 -18.06
N ILE A 129 0.25 -4.91 -19.05
CA ILE A 129 0.69 -4.28 -20.31
C ILE A 129 -0.53 -3.80 -21.10
N ALA A 130 -1.60 -4.59 -21.17
CA ALA A 130 -2.84 -4.18 -21.84
C ALA A 130 -3.44 -2.91 -21.19
N SER A 131 -3.45 -2.86 -19.86
CA SER A 131 -3.85 -1.69 -19.08
C SER A 131 -2.99 -0.47 -19.40
N ALA A 132 -1.66 -0.61 -19.44
CA ALA A 132 -0.75 0.48 -19.76
C ALA A 132 -0.95 1.04 -21.17
N VAL A 133 -1.13 0.16 -22.16
CA VAL A 133 -1.44 0.57 -23.54
C VAL A 133 -2.76 1.32 -23.59
N GLY A 134 -3.79 0.83 -22.88
CA GLY A 134 -5.08 1.50 -22.76
C GLY A 134 -4.97 2.90 -22.12
N ALA A 135 -4.15 3.04 -21.07
CA ALA A 135 -3.90 4.31 -20.38
C ALA A 135 -3.23 5.34 -21.30
N VAL A 136 -2.15 4.95 -21.98
CA VAL A 136 -1.43 5.81 -22.94
C VAL A 136 -2.35 6.23 -24.08
N TRP A 137 -3.12 5.28 -24.63
CA TRP A 137 -4.05 5.55 -25.70
C TRP A 137 -5.16 6.52 -25.27
N THR A 138 -5.70 6.33 -24.07
CA THR A 138 -6.69 7.23 -23.46
C THR A 138 -6.12 8.63 -23.27
N GLY A 139 -4.90 8.77 -22.74
CA GLY A 139 -4.24 10.07 -22.60
C GLY A 139 -4.06 10.81 -23.94
N ILE A 140 -3.71 10.09 -25.01
CA ILE A 140 -3.58 10.66 -26.36
C ILE A 140 -4.94 11.15 -26.88
N ILE A 141 -6.01 10.36 -26.72
CA ILE A 141 -7.34 10.77 -27.16
C ILE A 141 -7.82 11.96 -26.35
N VAL A 142 -7.70 11.97 -25.03
CA VAL A 142 -8.11 13.12 -24.19
C VAL A 142 -7.33 14.40 -24.57
N HIS A 143 -6.07 14.28 -24.98
CA HIS A 143 -5.32 15.42 -25.51
C HIS A 143 -5.87 15.95 -26.84
N ARG A 144 -6.36 15.06 -27.71
CA ARG A 144 -6.95 15.41 -29.02
C ARG A 144 -8.36 15.95 -28.88
N VAL A 145 -9.15 15.27 -28.06
CA VAL A 145 -10.57 15.48 -27.79
C VAL A 145 -10.66 16.39 -26.57
N LYS A 146 -10.42 17.68 -26.80
CA LYS A 146 -10.34 18.67 -25.71
C LYS A 146 -11.71 19.02 -25.10
N GLU A 147 -12.80 18.57 -25.70
CA GLU A 147 -14.18 18.94 -25.33
C GLU A 147 -14.95 17.78 -24.70
N TYR A 148 -15.76 18.08 -23.68
CA TYR A 148 -16.58 17.08 -22.98
C TYR A 148 -17.65 16.42 -23.86
N ILE A 149 -18.14 17.11 -24.90
CA ILE A 149 -19.18 16.56 -25.79
C ILE A 149 -18.72 15.30 -26.54
N HIS A 150 -17.41 15.19 -26.75
CA HIS A 150 -16.75 14.07 -27.41
C HIS A 150 -16.19 13.05 -26.41
N LYS A 151 -16.51 13.17 -25.11
CA LYS A 151 -16.17 12.16 -24.08
C LYS A 151 -16.54 10.72 -24.48
N PRO A 152 -17.67 10.45 -25.18
CA PRO A 152 -17.98 9.09 -25.64
C PRO A 152 -16.89 8.44 -26.51
N ASP A 153 -16.08 9.24 -27.24
CA ASP A 153 -15.00 8.72 -28.09
C ASP A 153 -13.82 8.16 -27.26
N VAL A 154 -13.67 8.64 -26.02
CA VAL A 154 -12.68 8.15 -25.04
C VAL A 154 -13.18 6.86 -24.35
N ASN A 155 -14.49 6.59 -24.40
CA ASN A 155 -15.12 5.58 -23.56
C ASN A 155 -14.57 4.18 -23.81
N ASN A 156 -14.38 3.81 -25.08
CA ASN A 156 -13.91 2.49 -25.46
C ASN A 156 -12.49 2.21 -24.98
N THR A 157 -11.63 3.22 -24.94
CA THR A 157 -10.21 3.05 -24.65
C THR A 157 -9.96 3.06 -23.15
N ALA A 158 -10.69 3.92 -22.43
CA ALA A 158 -10.74 3.90 -20.98
C ALA A 158 -11.35 2.59 -20.46
N LEU A 159 -12.37 2.03 -21.14
CA LEU A 159 -12.92 0.72 -20.75
C LEU A 159 -11.88 -0.40 -20.84
N ILE A 160 -11.10 -0.46 -21.93
CA ILE A 160 -10.03 -1.46 -22.09
C ILE A 160 -9.01 -1.32 -20.96
N TRP A 161 -8.62 -0.08 -20.64
CA TRP A 161 -7.73 0.23 -19.54
C TRP A 161 -8.28 -0.25 -18.19
N SER A 162 -9.46 0.23 -17.79
CA SER A 162 -10.02 -0.04 -16.46
C SER A 162 -10.38 -1.52 -16.26
N VAL A 163 -10.92 -2.21 -17.29
CA VAL A 163 -11.23 -3.65 -17.20
C VAL A 163 -9.95 -4.49 -17.08
N SER A 164 -8.90 -4.14 -17.82
CA SER A 164 -7.62 -4.84 -17.73
C SER A 164 -6.97 -4.64 -16.35
N ALA A 165 -7.03 -3.43 -15.81
CA ALA A 165 -6.55 -3.11 -14.46
C ALA A 165 -7.34 -3.87 -13.39
N ALA A 166 -8.67 -3.87 -13.46
CA ALA A 166 -9.55 -4.62 -12.55
C ALA A 166 -9.24 -6.13 -12.58
N GLY A 167 -9.05 -6.69 -13.77
CA GLY A 167 -8.65 -8.08 -13.94
C GLY A 167 -7.32 -8.37 -13.25
N ALA A 168 -6.31 -7.52 -13.43
CA ALA A 168 -5.02 -7.66 -12.77
C ALA A 168 -5.15 -7.63 -11.24
N ASP A 169 -5.95 -6.71 -10.69
CA ASP A 169 -6.17 -6.58 -9.24
C ASP A 169 -6.83 -7.79 -8.61
N ILE A 170 -7.88 -8.31 -9.26
CA ILE A 170 -8.57 -9.51 -8.80
C ILE A 170 -7.61 -10.69 -8.83
N MET A 171 -6.84 -10.84 -9.90
CA MET A 171 -5.84 -11.91 -10.03
C MET A 171 -4.75 -11.81 -8.97
N ILE A 172 -4.18 -10.63 -8.73
CA ILE A 172 -3.15 -10.40 -7.71
C ILE A 172 -3.71 -10.72 -6.32
N THR A 173 -4.89 -10.20 -6.00
CA THR A 173 -5.53 -10.38 -4.69
C THR A 173 -5.87 -11.84 -4.44
N ALA A 174 -6.51 -12.51 -5.39
CA ALA A 174 -6.84 -13.94 -5.29
C ALA A 174 -5.58 -14.80 -5.19
N SER A 175 -4.56 -14.51 -6.00
CA SER A 175 -3.27 -15.18 -5.99
C SER A 175 -2.58 -15.07 -4.64
N LEU A 176 -2.56 -13.86 -4.06
CA LEU A 176 -1.91 -13.62 -2.78
C LEU A 176 -2.66 -14.34 -1.64
N ILE A 177 -3.99 -14.27 -1.62
CA ILE A 177 -4.82 -14.96 -0.62
C ILE A 177 -4.61 -16.48 -0.71
N TRP A 178 -4.70 -17.05 -1.91
CA TRP A 178 -4.51 -18.49 -2.13
C TRP A 178 -3.11 -18.93 -1.71
N SER A 179 -2.09 -18.18 -2.13
CA SER A 179 -0.69 -18.51 -1.85
C SER A 179 -0.34 -18.47 -0.37
N LEU A 180 -0.94 -17.56 0.42
CA LEU A 180 -0.70 -17.50 1.86
C LEU A 180 -1.48 -18.56 2.63
N ARG A 181 -2.73 -18.88 2.21
CA ARG A 181 -3.51 -19.96 2.83
C ARG A 181 -2.83 -21.31 2.72
N ASN A 182 -2.21 -21.61 1.58
CA ASN A 182 -1.53 -22.89 1.34
C ASN A 182 -0.19 -23.02 2.06
N ARG A 183 0.33 -21.96 2.70
CA ARG A 183 1.64 -21.96 3.38
C ARG A 183 1.55 -22.06 4.91
N LYS A 184 0.38 -22.36 5.48
CA LYS A 184 0.28 -22.66 6.91
C LYS A 184 1.19 -23.83 7.25
N THR A 185 2.14 -23.60 8.14
CA THR A 185 3.20 -24.57 8.48
C THR A 185 2.84 -25.40 9.71
N GLY A 186 1.75 -25.05 10.41
CA GLY A 186 1.31 -25.70 11.65
C GLY A 186 2.05 -25.20 12.90
N ILE A 187 2.99 -24.25 12.75
CA ILE A 187 3.73 -23.64 13.86
C ILE A 187 3.01 -22.36 14.26
N ARG A 188 2.45 -22.31 15.48
CA ARG A 188 1.59 -21.22 15.97
C ARG A 188 2.18 -19.82 15.73
N ARG A 189 3.46 -19.59 16.07
CA ARG A 189 4.13 -18.29 15.88
C ARG A 189 4.27 -17.89 14.41
N THR A 190 4.54 -18.84 13.52
CA THR A 190 4.66 -18.59 12.08
C THR A 190 3.30 -18.38 11.45
N ASP A 191 2.31 -19.16 11.85
CA ASP A 191 0.94 -19.04 11.37
C ASP A 191 0.29 -17.72 11.82
N ASP A 192 0.61 -17.22 13.02
CA ASP A 192 0.15 -15.90 13.50
C ASP A 192 0.72 -14.75 12.66
N ALA A 193 2.02 -14.82 12.32
CA ALA A 193 2.65 -13.87 11.41
C ALA A 193 2.01 -13.92 10.02
N ILE A 194 1.80 -15.12 9.48
CA ILE A 194 1.13 -15.32 8.19
C ILE A 194 -0.29 -14.75 8.22
N ASN A 195 -1.07 -15.02 9.28
CA ASN A 195 -2.43 -14.51 9.43
C ASN A 195 -2.48 -12.98 9.48
N SER A 196 -1.53 -12.34 10.18
CA SER A 196 -1.42 -10.88 10.20
C SER A 196 -1.14 -10.31 8.80
N ILE A 197 -0.24 -10.95 8.05
CA ILE A 197 0.08 -10.55 6.67
C ILE A 197 -1.12 -10.80 5.73
N VAL A 198 -1.83 -11.92 5.87
CA VAL A 198 -3.07 -12.21 5.11
C VAL A 198 -4.10 -11.12 5.40
N ARG A 199 -4.33 -10.79 6.67
CA ARG A 199 -5.29 -9.76 7.05
C ARG A 199 -4.91 -8.41 6.47
N ASN A 200 -3.64 -8.03 6.52
CA ASN A 200 -3.17 -6.78 5.91
C ASN A 200 -3.35 -6.79 4.39
N ALA A 201 -2.97 -7.89 3.71
CA ALA A 201 -3.12 -8.03 2.27
C ALA A 201 -4.59 -8.03 1.80
N VAL A 202 -5.48 -8.66 2.57
CA VAL A 202 -6.93 -8.64 2.30
C VAL A 202 -7.50 -7.24 2.54
N GLN A 203 -7.07 -6.57 3.61
CA GLN A 203 -7.54 -5.21 3.92
C GLN A 203 -7.07 -4.20 2.87
N THR A 204 -5.80 -4.25 2.46
CA THR A 204 -5.26 -3.31 1.47
C THR A 204 -5.69 -3.69 0.05
N GLY A 205 -5.58 -4.96 -0.35
CA GLY A 205 -5.99 -5.42 -1.68
C GLY A 205 -7.50 -5.40 -1.90
N GLY A 206 -8.29 -5.69 -0.86
CA GLY A 206 -9.75 -5.58 -0.91
C GLY A 206 -10.22 -4.14 -1.09
N LEU A 207 -9.56 -3.18 -0.45
CA LEU A 207 -9.85 -1.76 -0.64
C LEU A 207 -9.55 -1.31 -2.08
N THR A 208 -8.41 -1.73 -2.64
CA THR A 208 -8.05 -1.46 -4.04
C THR A 208 -9.09 -2.04 -4.99
N VAL A 209 -9.44 -3.34 -4.86
CA VAL A 209 -10.46 -3.98 -5.71
C VAL A 209 -11.81 -3.29 -5.59
N ALA A 210 -12.22 -2.87 -4.39
CA ALA A 210 -13.47 -2.15 -4.19
C ALA A 210 -13.48 -0.81 -4.93
N PHE A 211 -12.39 -0.03 -4.86
CA PHE A 211 -12.27 1.22 -5.59
C PHE A 211 -12.23 1.01 -7.10
N THR A 212 -11.49 0.01 -7.59
CA THR A 212 -11.41 -0.28 -9.02
C THR A 212 -12.77 -0.73 -9.56
N LEU A 213 -13.54 -1.51 -8.80
CA LEU A 213 -14.90 -1.89 -9.18
C LEU A 213 -15.85 -0.68 -9.17
N LEU A 214 -15.77 0.19 -8.16
CA LEU A 214 -16.59 1.40 -8.11
C LEU A 214 -16.28 2.34 -9.29
N ASP A 215 -15.00 2.54 -9.63
CA ASP A 215 -14.59 3.31 -10.79
C ASP A 215 -15.18 2.72 -12.08
N VAL A 216 -14.96 1.42 -12.35
CA VAL A 216 -15.47 0.75 -13.56
C VAL A 216 -17.00 0.80 -13.64
N VAL A 217 -17.70 0.54 -12.53
CA VAL A 217 -19.17 0.56 -12.50
C VAL A 217 -19.70 1.96 -12.75
N LEU A 218 -19.14 2.98 -12.10
CA LEU A 218 -19.55 4.37 -12.32
C LEU A 218 -19.23 4.84 -13.73
N PHE A 219 -18.09 4.43 -14.27
CA PHE A 219 -17.67 4.74 -15.63
C PHE A 219 -18.65 4.16 -16.68
N VAL A 220 -19.05 2.89 -16.51
CA VAL A 220 -19.97 2.21 -17.44
C VAL A 220 -21.42 2.68 -17.25
N ALA A 221 -21.89 2.75 -15.99
CA ALA A 221 -23.28 3.09 -15.70
C ALA A 221 -23.59 4.57 -15.92
N LEU A 222 -22.62 5.45 -15.70
CA LEU A 222 -22.77 6.91 -15.78
C LEU A 222 -21.75 7.50 -16.76
N SER A 223 -21.73 7.01 -18.00
CA SER A 223 -20.78 7.41 -19.05
C SER A 223 -20.75 8.93 -19.33
N HIS A 224 -21.85 9.63 -19.12
CA HIS A 224 -21.95 11.09 -19.27
C HIS A 224 -21.53 11.89 -18.02
N SER A 225 -21.31 11.23 -16.88
CA SER A 225 -20.91 11.86 -15.62
C SER A 225 -19.40 11.74 -15.37
N THR A 226 -18.82 12.65 -14.59
CA THR A 226 -17.41 12.61 -14.16
C THR A 226 -17.22 11.92 -12.82
N LEU A 227 -18.24 11.28 -12.27
CA LEU A 227 -18.21 10.64 -10.95
C LEU A 227 -17.13 9.55 -10.79
N ASN A 228 -16.76 8.87 -11.88
CA ASN A 228 -15.70 7.85 -11.83
C ASN A 228 -14.37 8.46 -11.35
N PHE A 229 -14.08 9.71 -11.74
CA PHE A 229 -12.85 10.40 -11.38
C PHE A 229 -12.64 10.57 -9.87
N VAL A 230 -13.70 10.52 -9.05
CA VAL A 230 -13.57 10.54 -7.59
C VAL A 230 -12.70 9.38 -7.09
N PHE A 231 -12.89 8.21 -7.69
CA PHE A 231 -12.17 6.99 -7.31
C PHE A 231 -10.86 6.85 -8.09
N ASP A 232 -10.88 7.19 -9.37
CA ASP A 232 -9.73 7.15 -10.29
C ASP A 232 -8.49 7.84 -9.70
N PHE A 233 -8.61 9.11 -9.28
CA PHE A 233 -7.49 9.87 -8.69
C PHE A 233 -6.91 9.25 -7.41
N GLY A 234 -7.70 8.44 -6.70
CA GLY A 234 -7.27 7.74 -5.49
C GLY A 234 -6.57 6.41 -5.77
N LEU A 235 -6.85 5.76 -6.90
CA LEU A 235 -6.38 4.40 -7.21
C LEU A 235 -4.85 4.25 -7.19
N PRO A 236 -4.05 5.10 -7.86
CA PRO A 236 -2.59 4.98 -7.83
C PRO A 236 -2.04 5.03 -6.40
N LYS A 237 -2.57 5.95 -5.60
CA LYS A 237 -2.15 6.13 -4.20
C LYS A 237 -2.50 4.92 -3.37
N LEU A 238 -3.66 4.29 -3.61
CA LEU A 238 -4.03 3.03 -2.94
C LEU A 238 -3.08 1.89 -3.31
N TYR A 239 -2.68 1.78 -4.57
CA TYR A 239 -1.71 0.77 -5.02
C TYR A 239 -0.36 0.94 -4.30
N SER A 240 0.16 2.16 -4.30
CA SER A 240 1.42 2.50 -3.64
C SER A 240 1.33 2.27 -2.13
N ASN A 241 0.24 2.70 -1.48
CA ASN A 241 0.00 2.44 -0.06
C ASN A 241 -0.13 0.94 0.27
N ALA A 242 -0.83 0.17 -0.55
CA ALA A 242 -0.98 -1.28 -0.35
C ALA A 242 0.38 -1.99 -0.42
N LEU A 243 1.23 -1.58 -1.38
CA LEU A 243 2.56 -2.12 -1.56
C LEU A 243 3.49 -1.77 -0.39
N ILE A 244 3.59 -0.49 -0.01
CA ILE A 244 4.47 -0.06 1.07
C ILE A 244 3.97 -0.62 2.42
N SER A 245 2.65 -0.67 2.65
CA SER A 245 2.07 -1.36 3.81
C SER A 245 2.49 -2.82 3.88
N THR A 246 2.48 -3.54 2.75
CA THR A 246 2.93 -4.93 2.68
C THR A 246 4.42 -5.07 3.03
N LEU A 247 5.26 -4.12 2.61
CA LEU A 247 6.67 -4.08 3.01
C LEU A 247 6.83 -3.77 4.51
N ASN A 248 6.04 -2.83 5.03
CA ASN A 248 6.11 -2.40 6.42
C ASN A 248 5.59 -3.45 7.42
N ALA A 249 4.68 -4.33 6.99
CA ALA A 249 4.15 -5.42 7.81
C ALA A 249 5.21 -6.44 8.26
N ARG A 250 6.42 -6.43 7.68
CA ARG A 250 7.52 -7.34 8.07
C ARG A 250 7.99 -7.14 9.52
N SER A 251 7.87 -5.92 10.06
CA SER A 251 8.33 -5.59 11.42
C SER A 251 7.38 -6.09 12.52
N GLY A 252 6.07 -6.14 12.24
CA GLY A 252 5.08 -6.60 13.23
C GLY A 252 5.12 -8.12 13.48
N ALA A 253 5.67 -8.89 12.55
CA ALA A 253 5.81 -10.34 12.65
C ALA A 253 7.08 -10.78 13.43
N THR A 254 7.97 -9.85 13.77
CA THR A 254 9.34 -10.18 14.19
C THR A 254 9.77 -9.41 15.43
N THR A 255 9.14 -9.68 16.57
CA THR A 255 9.73 -9.43 17.90
C THR A 255 10.89 -10.40 18.14
N GLY A 256 12.02 -10.15 17.47
CA GLY A 256 13.25 -10.92 17.60
C GLY A 256 14.32 -10.45 16.61
N PRO A 257 15.54 -10.08 17.04
CA PRO A 257 16.55 -9.50 16.16
C PRO A 257 16.98 -10.35 14.96
N HIS A 258 16.71 -11.66 14.93
CA HIS A 258 17.34 -12.63 14.01
C HIS A 258 16.42 -13.68 13.37
N ALA A 259 15.09 -13.49 13.31
CA ALA A 259 14.24 -14.50 12.64
C ALA A 259 14.25 -14.33 11.10
N PRO A 260 14.42 -15.41 10.32
CA PRO A 260 14.41 -15.35 8.86
C PRO A 260 13.03 -14.96 8.32
N ASN A 261 13.02 -14.01 7.37
CA ASN A 261 11.81 -13.46 6.74
C ASN A 261 10.95 -14.55 6.09
N VAL A 262 9.79 -14.86 6.69
CA VAL A 262 8.81 -15.82 6.13
C VAL A 262 8.26 -15.38 4.77
N LEU A 263 8.29 -14.07 4.50
CA LEU A 263 7.82 -13.42 3.27
C LEU A 263 8.76 -13.60 2.07
N PHE A 264 10.05 -13.84 2.32
CA PHE A 264 11.10 -13.83 1.30
C PHE A 264 12.05 -15.04 1.35
N SER A 265 11.88 -15.95 2.32
CA SER A 265 12.59 -17.21 2.31
C SER A 265 12.02 -18.10 1.20
N GLY A 266 12.68 -18.09 0.05
CA GLY A 266 12.55 -19.15 -0.94
C GLY A 266 12.90 -20.46 -0.26
N SER A 267 12.08 -21.48 -0.45
CA SER A 267 12.23 -22.82 0.13
C SER A 267 13.56 -23.48 -0.30
N ASN A 268 14.64 -23.10 0.37
CA ASN A 268 15.92 -23.83 0.43
C ASN A 268 16.17 -24.40 1.84
N SER A 269 15.20 -24.29 2.76
CA SER A 269 15.26 -24.76 4.15
C SER A 269 15.33 -26.29 4.31
N ARG A 270 15.44 -27.07 3.24
CA ARG A 270 15.63 -28.52 3.33
C ARG A 270 17.09 -28.96 3.49
N GLN A 271 18.06 -28.05 3.32
CA GLN A 271 19.49 -28.42 3.40
C GLN A 271 20.17 -28.03 4.73
N ALA A 272 19.55 -27.15 5.54
CA ALA A 272 20.05 -26.78 6.86
C ALA A 272 19.61 -27.73 7.99
N ALA A 273 18.65 -28.62 7.73
CA ALA A 273 18.15 -29.59 8.71
C ALA A 273 18.99 -30.88 8.76
N SER A 274 19.83 -31.16 7.76
CA SER A 274 20.66 -32.37 7.70
C SER A 274 22.09 -32.17 8.22
N SER A 275 22.54 -30.94 8.46
CA SER A 275 23.90 -30.65 8.95
C SER A 275 24.01 -30.50 10.47
N HIS A 276 22.89 -30.61 11.20
CA HIS A 276 22.87 -30.49 12.68
C HIS A 276 22.80 -31.81 13.44
N MET A 277 22.84 -32.95 12.76
CA MET A 277 22.86 -34.28 13.39
C MET A 277 24.29 -34.83 13.39
N ASN A 278 25.18 -34.17 14.16
CA ASN A 278 26.39 -34.75 14.75
C ASN A 278 27.16 -33.65 15.50
N MET A 279 26.83 -33.45 16.78
CA MET A 279 27.80 -32.93 17.74
C MET A 279 27.59 -33.59 19.10
N PRO A 280 28.66 -33.99 19.81
CA PRO A 280 28.58 -34.69 21.08
C PRO A 280 28.26 -33.74 22.24
N SER A 281 27.61 -34.27 23.27
CA SER A 281 27.20 -33.62 24.51
C SER A 281 28.22 -32.64 25.09
N ALA A 282 27.80 -31.40 25.34
CA ALA A 282 28.45 -30.49 26.28
C ALA A 282 27.45 -29.58 26.99
N HIS A 283 27.43 -29.73 28.32
CA HIS A 283 27.03 -28.80 29.39
C HIS A 283 25.89 -27.80 29.16
N LYS A 284 24.77 -28.08 29.85
CA LYS A 284 23.60 -27.22 29.99
C LYS A 284 23.85 -26.20 31.11
N VAL A 285 24.29 -24.98 30.77
CA VAL A 285 24.25 -23.85 31.71
C VAL A 285 22.82 -23.31 31.70
N VAL A 286 22.09 -23.57 32.78
CA VAL A 286 20.77 -22.98 33.04
C VAL A 286 21.02 -21.60 33.64
N ILE A 287 20.76 -20.54 32.86
CA ILE A 287 20.72 -19.17 33.38
C ILE A 287 19.30 -18.93 33.88
N GLU A 288 19.13 -18.99 35.19
CA GLU A 288 17.91 -18.64 35.89
C GLU A 288 17.85 -17.11 36.00
N MET A 289 16.85 -16.50 35.34
CA MET A 289 16.67 -15.05 35.32
C MET A 289 15.80 -14.64 36.51
N ASN A 290 16.41 -14.48 37.67
CA ASN A 290 15.76 -14.03 38.89
C ASN A 290 16.56 -12.86 39.49
N THR A 291 16.31 -11.63 39.02
CA THR A 291 16.85 -10.42 39.68
C THR A 291 16.10 -9.18 39.18
N VAL A 292 15.00 -8.82 39.83
CA VAL A 292 14.58 -7.41 40.01
C VAL A 292 13.81 -7.18 41.33
N ILE A 293 13.26 -8.22 41.99
CA ILE A 293 12.34 -8.00 43.13
C ILE A 293 13.04 -7.90 44.51
N GLU A 294 14.21 -8.52 44.74
CA GLU A 294 14.87 -8.49 46.06
C GLU A 294 15.48 -7.13 46.45
N ARG A 295 15.68 -6.20 45.51
CA ARG A 295 16.38 -4.93 45.81
C ARG A 295 15.48 -3.88 46.47
N GLU A 296 14.16 -4.02 46.41
CA GLU A 296 13.22 -3.09 47.07
C GLU A 296 12.96 -3.47 48.53
N GLU A 297 12.93 -4.76 48.87
CA GLU A 297 12.70 -5.20 50.26
C GLU A 297 13.90 -4.89 51.17
N ASP A 298 15.13 -5.02 50.68
CA ASP A 298 16.34 -4.67 51.44
C ASP A 298 16.47 -3.16 51.68
N MET A 299 16.03 -2.31 50.74
CA MET A 299 16.04 -0.86 50.95
C MET A 299 14.98 -0.39 51.95
N LEU A 300 13.81 -1.04 51.98
CA LEU A 300 12.78 -0.76 52.99
C LEU A 300 13.22 -1.22 54.38
N ALA A 301 13.85 -2.40 54.48
CA ALA A 301 14.39 -2.90 55.75
C ALA A 301 15.56 -2.06 56.29
N LEU A 302 16.38 -1.48 55.40
CA LEU A 302 17.44 -0.54 55.77
C LEU A 302 16.91 0.86 56.15
N GLY A 303 15.79 1.28 55.56
CA GLY A 303 15.09 2.52 55.93
C GLY A 303 14.49 2.45 57.33
N GLU A 304 13.80 1.35 57.67
CA GLU A 304 13.19 1.15 59.00
C GLU A 304 14.25 1.04 60.12
N ARG A 305 15.39 0.38 59.85
CA ARG A 305 16.48 0.28 60.84
C ARG A 305 17.17 1.61 61.14
N ARG A 306 17.22 2.55 60.19
CA ARG A 306 17.73 3.91 60.43
C ARG A 306 16.75 4.77 61.23
N ALA A 307 15.44 4.64 60.97
CA ALA A 307 14.42 5.36 61.73
C ALA A 307 14.39 4.95 63.22
N GLN A 308 14.79 3.72 63.54
CA GLN A 308 14.86 3.21 64.91
C GLN A 308 16.17 3.54 65.64
N SER A 309 17.25 3.92 64.93
CA SER A 309 18.52 4.29 65.57
C SER A 309 18.64 5.78 65.91
N ASP A 310 17.74 6.62 65.39
CA ASP A 310 17.76 8.09 65.56
C ASP A 310 16.72 8.62 66.56
N ASN A 311 16.21 7.78 67.47
CA ASN A 311 15.38 8.24 68.59
C ASN A 311 16.14 8.15 69.94
N PRO A 312 16.85 9.21 70.39
CA PRO A 312 17.62 9.17 71.63
C PRO A 312 16.78 9.52 72.87
N TYR A 313 15.47 9.75 72.76
CA TYR A 313 14.62 10.12 73.90
C TYR A 313 13.21 9.53 73.76
N GLY A 314 13.02 8.35 74.34
CA GLY A 314 11.71 7.75 74.59
C GLY A 314 11.77 6.90 75.87
N GLU A 315 11.57 7.54 77.01
CA GLU A 315 11.53 6.93 78.35
C GLU A 315 10.46 5.82 78.49
N PRO A 316 10.66 4.85 79.40
CA PRO A 316 9.69 3.78 79.65
C PRO A 316 8.61 4.23 80.65
N LYS A 317 7.34 4.17 80.22
CA LYS A 317 6.17 3.83 81.07
C LYS A 317 5.17 3.03 80.27
#